data_AF-A0A0M9XVS8-F1
#
_entry.id   AF-A0A0M9XVS8-F1
#
_cell.length_a   1.000
_cell.length_b   1.000
_cell.length_c   1.000
_cell.angle_alpha   90.00
_cell.angle_beta   90.00
_cell.angle_gamma   90.00
#
_symmetry.space_group_name_H-M   'P 1'
#
loop_
_entity.id
_entity.type
_entity.pdbx_description
1 polymer ?
#
loop_
_entity_poly.entity_id
_entity_poly.type
_entity_poly.pdbx_seq_one_letter_code
_entity_poly.pdbx_strand_id
1 'polypeptide(L)'
;MSEERAHKHAELLVDGEGPCSALAIDRRTGLITEGLNGDPDDVIKLKNLHPLLRENYLGMAAWMHPIMTSEDSVLKGNKIAPDGTAARDENGKVIPDSDMVYTGQAFFDNPLRHAEVKAVNELLWARQRKHDEDWRAEHGEDSTPPPLSREALDEMRFDPRWIETAVVRRGKNKGNVIHSVGESAPACPNCNGILQGVPSYAGRHQYSIGDYRRRDEANFIPPVMD
;
A
#
# COMPACT_ATOMS: atom_id res chain seq x y z
N MET A 1 -11.04 -15.50 7.99
CA MET A 1 -11.65 -15.03 6.73
C MET A 1 -10.59 -14.52 5.75
N SER A 2 -9.75 -13.52 6.08
CA SER A 2 -8.73 -13.02 5.13
C SER A 2 -7.72 -14.10 4.70
N GLU A 3 -7.21 -14.90 5.65
CA GLU A 3 -6.30 -16.02 5.36
C GLU A 3 -6.91 -17.04 4.37
N GLU A 4 -8.16 -17.45 4.57
CA GLU A 4 -8.86 -18.37 3.67
C GLU A 4 -9.03 -17.77 2.26
N ARG A 5 -9.29 -16.46 2.16
CA ARG A 5 -9.35 -15.76 0.87
C ARG A 5 -8.00 -15.78 0.18
N ALA A 6 -6.92 -15.52 0.92
CA ALA A 6 -5.56 -15.53 0.38
C ALA A 6 -5.19 -16.89 -0.22
N HIS A 7 -5.56 -17.99 0.44
CA HIS A 7 -5.37 -19.34 -0.10
C HIS A 7 -6.11 -19.57 -1.42
N LYS A 8 -7.36 -19.10 -1.53
CA LYS A 8 -8.14 -19.20 -2.78
C LYS A 8 -7.51 -18.40 -3.91
N HIS A 9 -7.01 -17.21 -3.62
CA HIS A 9 -6.33 -16.39 -4.63
C HIS A 9 -4.98 -16.97 -5.04
N ALA A 10 -4.25 -17.61 -4.12
CA ALA A 10 -3.01 -18.31 -4.45
C ALA A 10 -3.21 -19.44 -5.47
N GLU A 11 -4.38 -20.10 -5.48
CA GLU A 11 -4.75 -21.12 -6.48
C GLU A 11 -5.03 -20.53 -7.87
N LEU A 12 -5.34 -19.22 -7.93
CA LEU A 12 -5.75 -18.51 -9.14
C LEU A 12 -4.70 -17.49 -9.61
N LEU A 13 -3.57 -17.38 -8.90
CA LEU A 13 -2.55 -16.38 -9.15
C LEU A 13 -2.03 -16.46 -10.59
N VAL A 14 -2.05 -15.33 -11.28
CA VAL A 14 -1.53 -15.22 -12.65
C VAL A 14 -0.16 -14.55 -12.63
N ASP A 15 0.72 -14.98 -13.53
CA ASP A 15 2.03 -14.36 -13.73
C ASP A 15 1.89 -12.84 -13.97
N GLY A 16 2.57 -12.05 -13.13
CA GLY A 16 2.60 -10.59 -13.23
C GLY A 16 1.77 -9.86 -12.18
N GLU A 17 0.81 -10.54 -11.53
CA GLU A 17 0.10 -10.01 -10.37
C GLU A 17 1.05 -9.82 -9.19
N GLY A 18 0.73 -8.88 -8.31
CA GLY A 18 1.51 -8.70 -7.09
C GLY A 18 1.16 -9.72 -5.99
N PRO A 19 1.97 -9.80 -4.94
CA PRO A 19 2.00 -10.97 -4.04
C PRO A 19 0.96 -10.95 -2.90
N CYS A 20 -0.03 -10.04 -2.92
CA CYS A 20 -0.95 -9.86 -1.80
C CYS A 20 -2.42 -9.79 -2.22
N SER A 21 -3.29 -10.26 -1.32
CA SER A 21 -4.72 -9.93 -1.25
C SER A 21 -5.01 -9.20 0.05
N ALA A 22 -6.06 -8.38 0.10
CA ALA A 22 -6.45 -7.71 1.34
C ALA A 22 -7.97 -7.65 1.47
N LEU A 23 -8.46 -8.04 2.65
CA LEU A 23 -9.81 -7.67 3.06
C LEU A 23 -9.77 -6.32 3.75
N ALA A 24 -10.76 -5.48 3.48
CA ALA A 24 -11.02 -4.28 4.26
C ALA A 24 -12.45 -4.33 4.81
N ILE A 25 -12.67 -3.75 5.98
CA ILE A 25 -13.98 -3.61 6.60
C ILE A 25 -14.22 -2.17 7.03
N ASP A 26 -15.41 -1.68 6.76
CA ASP A 26 -15.94 -0.47 7.35
C ASP A 26 -16.69 -0.84 8.63
N ARG A 27 -16.11 -0.53 9.79
CA ARG A 27 -16.67 -0.94 11.09
C ARG A 27 -18.00 -0.30 11.42
N ARG A 28 -18.33 0.86 10.83
CA ARG A 28 -19.60 1.53 11.13
C ARG A 28 -20.75 1.04 10.25
N THR A 29 -20.49 0.51 9.04
CA THR A 29 -21.54 -0.11 8.20
C THR A 29 -21.53 -1.64 8.22
N GLY A 30 -20.41 -2.26 8.61
CA GLY A 30 -20.18 -3.69 8.50
C GLY A 30 -19.86 -4.15 7.06
N LEU A 31 -19.75 -3.25 6.09
CA LEU A 31 -19.39 -3.59 4.72
C LEU A 31 -17.95 -4.09 4.65
N ILE A 32 -17.73 -5.14 3.86
CA ILE A 32 -16.43 -5.73 3.61
C ILE A 32 -16.17 -5.68 2.11
N THR A 33 -14.96 -5.28 1.74
CA THR A 33 -14.45 -5.38 0.37
C THR A 33 -13.16 -6.16 0.35
N GLU A 34 -12.78 -6.59 -0.84
CA GLU A 34 -11.52 -7.26 -1.08
C GLU A 34 -10.76 -6.56 -2.20
N GLY A 35 -9.44 -6.49 -2.06
CA GLY A 35 -8.53 -6.07 -3.10
C GLY A 35 -7.51 -7.16 -3.40
N LEU A 36 -7.00 -7.14 -4.62
CA LEU A 36 -5.88 -7.94 -5.09
C LEU A 36 -4.80 -7.01 -5.62
N ASN A 37 -3.54 -7.36 -5.38
CA ASN A 37 -2.46 -6.66 -6.02
C ASN A 37 -2.58 -6.88 -7.54
N GLY A 38 -2.67 -5.78 -8.27
CA GLY A 38 -2.73 -5.83 -9.73
C GLY A 38 -1.36 -6.11 -10.35
N ASP A 39 -1.34 -6.24 -11.67
CA ASP A 39 -0.12 -6.08 -12.48
C ASP A 39 0.39 -4.61 -12.44
N PRO A 40 1.54 -4.26 -13.04
CA PRO A 40 2.08 -2.90 -12.99
C PRO A 40 1.17 -1.81 -13.60
N ASP A 41 0.30 -2.17 -14.54
CA ASP A 41 -0.61 -1.26 -15.23
C ASP A 41 -2.02 -1.21 -14.59
N ASP A 42 -2.36 -2.21 -13.77
CA ASP A 42 -3.59 -2.27 -12.98
C ASP A 42 -3.53 -1.37 -11.73
N VAL A 43 -3.50 -0.07 -12.01
CA VAL A 43 -3.43 1.02 -11.03
C VAL A 43 -4.77 1.76 -10.94
N ILE A 44 -5.15 2.15 -9.71
CA ILE A 44 -6.26 3.07 -9.51
C ILE A 44 -5.92 4.42 -10.16
N LYS A 45 -6.72 4.84 -11.14
CA LYS A 45 -6.60 6.18 -11.74
C LYS A 45 -6.86 7.23 -10.67
N LEU A 46 -6.06 8.31 -10.62
CA LEU A 46 -6.19 9.35 -9.57
C LEU A 46 -7.59 9.95 -9.43
N LYS A 47 -8.36 10.05 -10.53
CA LYS A 47 -9.75 10.51 -10.49
C LYS A 47 -10.71 9.55 -9.76
N ASN A 48 -10.36 8.26 -9.73
CA ASN A 48 -11.10 7.19 -9.06
C ASN A 48 -10.55 6.90 -7.65
N LEU A 49 -9.45 7.54 -7.25
CA LEU A 49 -8.94 7.45 -5.88
C LEU A 49 -9.78 8.34 -4.97
N HIS A 50 -10.34 7.78 -3.91
CA HIS A 50 -11.20 8.51 -2.98
C HIS A 50 -10.47 9.75 -2.45
N PRO A 51 -11.13 10.93 -2.35
CA PRO A 51 -10.47 12.18 -1.95
C PRO A 51 -9.58 12.08 -0.70
N LEU A 52 -10.03 11.36 0.34
CA LEU A 52 -9.24 11.14 1.57
C LEU A 52 -7.91 10.40 1.31
N LEU A 53 -7.92 9.35 0.48
CA LEU A 53 -6.69 8.63 0.13
C LEU A 53 -5.84 9.43 -0.86
N ARG A 54 -6.47 10.20 -1.74
CA ARG A 54 -5.78 11.06 -2.70
C ARG A 54 -5.02 12.18 -2.02
N GLU A 55 -5.57 12.76 -0.95
CA GLU A 55 -4.86 13.73 -0.12
C GLU A 55 -3.58 13.10 0.47
N ASN A 56 -3.68 11.91 1.09
CA ASN A 56 -2.52 11.19 1.62
C ASN A 56 -1.50 10.85 0.51
N TYR A 57 -1.97 10.36 -0.64
CA TYR A 57 -1.13 10.03 -1.78
C TYR A 57 -0.36 11.24 -2.30
N LEU A 58 -1.04 12.37 -2.52
CA LEU A 58 -0.40 13.61 -2.99
C LEU A 58 0.53 14.20 -1.93
N GLY A 59 0.17 14.08 -0.65
CA GLY A 59 1.02 14.45 0.47
C GLY A 59 2.33 13.67 0.44
N MET A 60 2.29 12.35 0.30
CA MET A 60 3.47 11.50 0.14
C MET A 60 4.24 11.80 -1.16
N ALA A 61 3.51 12.07 -2.25
CA ALA A 61 4.06 12.31 -3.58
C ALA A 61 4.89 13.61 -3.68
N ALA A 62 4.65 14.56 -2.76
CA ALA A 62 5.38 15.82 -2.69
C ALA A 62 6.81 15.68 -2.12
N TRP A 63 7.18 14.51 -1.60
CA TRP A 63 8.46 14.29 -0.93
C TRP A 63 9.44 13.42 -1.73
N MET A 64 10.71 13.63 -1.44
CA MET A 64 11.81 12.74 -1.78
C MET A 64 12.09 11.82 -0.59
N HIS A 65 12.18 10.52 -0.84
CA HIS A 65 12.34 9.48 0.19
C HIS A 65 13.71 8.83 0.05
N PRO A 66 14.77 9.38 0.70
CA PRO A 66 16.10 8.81 0.65
C PRO A 66 16.18 7.50 1.44
N ILE A 67 16.90 6.52 0.89
CA ILE A 67 17.25 5.29 1.60
C ILE A 67 18.53 5.56 2.38
N MET A 68 18.47 5.51 3.70
CA MET A 68 19.58 5.92 4.56
C MET A 68 20.47 4.72 4.95
N THR A 69 21.80 4.90 4.98
CA THR A 69 22.75 3.93 5.58
C THR A 69 23.06 4.21 7.05
N SER A 70 22.91 5.48 7.45
CA SER A 70 23.06 5.99 8.81
C SER A 70 22.31 7.33 8.92
N GLU A 71 22.32 7.95 10.10
CA GLU A 71 21.61 9.22 10.36
C GLU A 71 21.93 10.32 9.33
N ASP A 72 23.22 10.50 9.01
CA ASP A 72 23.67 11.58 8.12
C ASP A 72 24.08 11.11 6.71
N SER A 73 23.78 9.86 6.32
CA SER A 73 24.28 9.30 5.05
C SER A 73 23.20 8.57 4.26
N VAL A 74 23.05 8.97 3.00
CA VAL A 74 22.20 8.31 2.01
C VAL A 74 22.96 7.13 1.39
N LEU A 75 22.25 6.04 1.12
CA LEU A 75 22.76 4.88 0.40
C LEU A 75 23.14 5.27 -1.03
N LYS A 76 24.38 4.96 -1.41
CA LYS A 76 24.85 5.06 -2.80
C LYS A 76 24.52 3.77 -3.57
N GLY A 77 24.03 3.93 -4.78
CA GLY A 77 23.68 2.81 -5.66
C GLY A 77 23.28 3.26 -7.05
N ASN A 78 22.45 2.48 -7.73
CA ASN A 78 21.89 2.90 -9.01
C ASN A 78 20.87 4.01 -8.78
N LYS A 79 20.91 5.05 -9.63
CA LYS A 79 19.89 6.11 -9.62
C LYS A 79 18.51 5.50 -9.84
N ILE A 80 17.53 5.99 -9.09
CA ILE A 80 16.15 5.52 -9.15
C ILE A 80 15.33 6.45 -10.06
N ALA A 81 14.57 5.86 -10.97
CA ALA A 81 13.63 6.56 -11.84
C ALA A 81 12.30 6.83 -11.11
N PRO A 82 11.46 7.76 -11.61
CA PRO A 82 10.16 8.07 -10.96
C PRO A 82 9.21 6.87 -10.82
N ASP A 83 9.38 5.85 -11.65
CA ASP A 83 8.61 4.59 -11.62
C ASP A 83 9.19 3.55 -10.64
N GLY A 84 10.22 3.91 -9.88
CA GLY A 84 10.89 3.02 -8.93
C GLY A 84 11.95 2.10 -9.55
N THR A 85 12.12 2.09 -10.88
CA THR A 85 13.12 1.28 -11.57
C THR A 85 14.50 1.95 -11.60
N ALA A 86 15.52 1.27 -12.13
CA ALA A 86 16.84 1.86 -12.30
C ALA A 86 16.84 2.87 -13.47
N ALA A 87 17.18 4.13 -13.19
CA ALA A 87 17.31 5.17 -14.19
C ALA A 87 18.47 4.88 -15.14
N ARG A 88 18.26 5.21 -16.42
CA ARG A 88 19.21 4.98 -17.51
C ARG A 88 19.62 6.30 -18.16
N ASP A 89 20.85 6.36 -18.63
CA ASP A 89 21.38 7.47 -19.42
C ASP A 89 20.86 7.45 -20.86
N GLU A 90 21.30 8.42 -21.67
CA GLU A 90 20.95 8.55 -23.09
C GLU A 90 21.33 7.32 -23.94
N ASN A 91 22.25 6.49 -23.46
CA ASN A 91 22.69 5.27 -24.13
C ASN A 91 21.99 4.01 -23.58
N GLY A 92 21.00 4.18 -22.70
CA GLY A 92 20.25 3.08 -22.08
C GLY A 92 21.01 2.35 -20.96
N LYS A 93 22.16 2.86 -20.51
CA LYS A 93 22.96 2.27 -19.43
C LYS A 93 22.48 2.78 -18.07
N VAL A 94 22.39 1.90 -17.08
CA VAL A 94 22.04 2.27 -15.70
C VAL A 94 23.06 3.25 -15.14
N ILE A 95 22.57 4.31 -14.49
CA ILE A 95 23.40 5.35 -13.87
C ILE A 95 23.82 4.90 -12.46
N PRO A 96 25.10 4.57 -12.20
CA PRO A 96 25.57 4.09 -10.90
C PRO A 96 25.93 5.24 -9.95
N ASP A 97 26.43 4.88 -8.76
CA ASP A 97 27.03 5.77 -7.75
C ASP A 97 26.22 7.04 -7.44
N SER A 98 24.90 6.91 -7.43
CA SER A 98 23.95 7.97 -7.17
C SER A 98 23.28 7.77 -5.81
N ASP A 99 22.80 8.86 -5.22
CA ASP A 99 21.95 8.77 -4.04
C ASP A 99 20.67 7.99 -4.38
N MET A 100 20.41 6.94 -3.61
CA MET A 100 19.20 6.14 -3.76
C MET A 100 18.03 6.85 -3.10
N VAL A 101 17.23 7.51 -3.93
CA VAL A 101 16.07 8.30 -3.49
C VAL A 101 14.84 7.92 -4.31
N TYR A 102 13.79 7.45 -3.65
CA TYR A 102 12.49 7.30 -4.30
C TYR A 102 11.79 8.66 -4.36
N THR A 103 11.31 9.04 -5.55
CA THR A 103 10.59 10.31 -5.75
C THR A 103 9.09 10.05 -5.75
N GLY A 104 8.38 10.72 -4.85
CA GLY A 104 6.92 10.62 -4.73
C GLY A 104 6.37 9.28 -4.24
N GLN A 105 7.24 8.37 -3.85
CA GLN A 105 6.94 7.09 -3.21
C GLN A 105 8.04 6.80 -2.18
N ALA A 106 7.71 6.08 -1.11
CA ALA A 106 8.64 5.61 -0.08
C ALA A 106 9.16 4.17 -0.32
N PHE A 107 8.70 3.50 -1.38
CA PHE A 107 9.05 2.13 -1.77
C PHE A 107 8.97 1.98 -3.31
N PHE A 108 9.63 0.96 -3.88
CA PHE A 108 9.79 0.83 -5.33
C PHE A 108 8.52 0.48 -6.10
N ASP A 109 7.49 -0.04 -5.43
CA ASP A 109 6.29 -0.56 -6.07
C ASP A 109 5.12 0.42 -5.95
N ASN A 110 4.39 0.64 -7.04
CA ASN A 110 3.32 1.65 -7.09
C ASN A 110 2.17 1.29 -6.15
N PRO A 111 1.88 2.10 -5.11
CA PRO A 111 0.83 1.76 -4.14
C PRO A 111 -0.57 1.68 -4.74
N LEU A 112 -0.82 2.36 -5.87
CA LEU A 112 -2.14 2.39 -6.49
C LEU A 112 -2.54 1.05 -7.12
N ARG A 113 -1.61 0.10 -7.24
CA ARG A 113 -1.92 -1.28 -7.64
C ARG A 113 -2.12 -2.23 -6.44
N HIS A 114 -1.85 -1.78 -5.22
CA HIS A 114 -1.82 -2.64 -4.03
C HIS A 114 -3.22 -2.95 -3.51
N ALA A 115 -3.38 -4.18 -3.01
CA ALA A 115 -4.62 -4.77 -2.56
C ALA A 115 -5.27 -3.96 -1.43
N GLU A 116 -4.48 -3.50 -0.46
CA GLU A 116 -4.94 -2.74 0.69
C GLU A 116 -5.56 -1.41 0.24
N VAL A 117 -4.89 -0.75 -0.70
CA VAL A 117 -5.33 0.54 -1.25
C VAL A 117 -6.62 0.36 -2.04
N LYS A 118 -6.69 -0.66 -2.90
CA LYS A 118 -7.90 -1.00 -3.66
C LYS A 118 -9.07 -1.30 -2.74
N ALA A 119 -8.88 -2.17 -1.75
CA ALA A 119 -9.94 -2.56 -0.82
C ALA A 119 -10.49 -1.34 -0.05
N VAL A 120 -9.61 -0.55 0.58
CA VAL A 120 -10.04 0.62 1.37
C VAL A 120 -10.65 1.70 0.48
N ASN A 121 -10.13 1.91 -0.74
CA ASN A 121 -10.70 2.85 -1.71
C ASN A 121 -12.16 2.53 -2.04
N GLU A 122 -12.46 1.25 -2.29
CA GLU A 122 -13.82 0.82 -2.61
C GLU A 122 -14.78 1.00 -1.42
N LEU A 123 -14.33 0.74 -0.20
CA LEU A 123 -15.15 1.00 0.99
C LEU A 123 -15.43 2.48 1.20
N LEU A 124 -14.43 3.34 1.04
CA LEU A 124 -14.63 4.78 1.20
C LEU A 124 -15.62 5.31 0.16
N TRP A 125 -15.54 4.84 -1.08
CA TRP A 125 -16.54 5.18 -2.09
C TRP A 125 -17.93 4.62 -1.77
N ALA A 126 -18.04 3.39 -1.27
CA ALA A 126 -19.32 2.84 -0.83
C ALA A 126 -19.92 3.67 0.31
N ARG A 127 -19.08 4.08 1.27
CA ARG A 127 -19.46 4.95 2.38
C ARG A 127 -19.90 6.33 1.89
N GLN A 128 -19.19 6.94 0.94
CA GLN A 128 -19.54 8.25 0.39
C GLN A 128 -20.87 8.18 -0.36
N ARG A 129 -21.10 7.16 -1.17
CA ARG A 129 -22.40 6.97 -1.86
C ARG A 129 -23.56 6.90 -0.87
N LYS A 130 -23.41 6.11 0.20
CA LYS A 130 -24.45 6.01 1.23
C LYS A 130 -24.66 7.33 1.97
N HIS A 131 -23.58 8.04 2.27
CA HIS A 131 -23.64 9.37 2.90
C HIS A 131 -24.37 10.38 2.00
N ASP A 132 -24.08 10.37 0.70
CA ASP A 132 -24.74 11.24 -0.29
C ASP A 132 -26.23 10.94 -0.41
N GLU A 133 -26.61 9.66 -0.42
CA GLU A 133 -28.01 9.22 -0.43
C GLU A 133 -28.77 9.69 0.81
N ASP A 134 -28.18 9.48 2.00
CA ASP A 134 -28.79 9.89 3.28
C ASP A 134 -28.93 11.42 3.36
N TRP A 135 -27.91 12.16 2.92
CA TRP A 135 -27.95 13.61 2.88
C TRP A 135 -29.09 14.13 2.01
N ARG A 136 -29.23 13.61 0.79
CA ARG A 136 -30.30 14.03 -0.13
C ARG A 136 -31.70 13.64 0.38
N ALA A 137 -31.82 12.50 1.06
CA ALA A 137 -33.08 12.11 1.68
C ALA A 137 -33.54 13.11 2.78
N GLU A 138 -32.59 13.70 3.51
CA GLU A 138 -32.87 14.67 4.58
C GLU A 138 -32.96 16.13 4.07
N HIS A 139 -32.15 16.50 3.07
CA HIS A 139 -31.97 17.90 2.64
C HIS A 139 -32.56 18.21 1.25
N GLY A 140 -33.15 17.22 0.59
CA GLY A 140 -33.72 17.32 -0.76
C GLY A 140 -32.78 16.82 -1.86
N GLU A 141 -33.36 16.34 -2.96
CA GLU A 141 -32.66 15.67 -4.06
C GLU A 141 -31.60 16.57 -4.73
N ASP A 142 -31.88 17.87 -4.84
CA ASP A 142 -30.97 18.86 -5.45
C ASP A 142 -29.88 19.39 -4.49
N SER A 143 -29.85 18.91 -3.24
CA SER A 143 -28.82 19.32 -2.28
C SER A 143 -27.46 18.72 -2.64
N THR A 144 -26.38 19.44 -2.30
CA THR A 144 -25.01 18.97 -2.47
C THR A 144 -24.52 18.33 -1.17
N PRO A 145 -24.30 17.02 -1.12
CA PRO A 145 -23.76 16.36 0.08
C PRO A 145 -22.34 16.83 0.38
N PRO A 146 -21.98 17.00 1.67
CA PRO A 146 -20.60 17.24 2.04
C PRO A 146 -19.74 15.99 1.80
N PRO A 147 -18.42 16.15 1.61
CA PRO A 147 -17.51 15.01 1.57
C PRO A 147 -17.43 14.32 2.93
N LEU A 148 -17.07 13.03 2.93
CA LEU A 148 -16.70 12.34 4.16
C LEU A 148 -15.54 13.05 4.86
N SER A 149 -15.65 13.15 6.18
CA SER A 149 -14.59 13.67 7.03
C SER A 149 -13.49 12.62 7.27
N ARG A 150 -12.34 13.04 7.84
CA ARG A 150 -11.20 12.13 8.05
C ARG A 150 -11.48 11.03 9.06
N GLU A 151 -12.44 11.23 9.97
CA GLU A 151 -12.89 10.22 10.94
C GLU A 151 -13.39 8.95 10.25
N ALA A 152 -13.86 9.03 9.00
CA ALA A 152 -14.22 7.85 8.22
C ALA A 152 -13.04 6.88 8.05
N LEU A 153 -11.79 7.37 8.02
CA LEU A 153 -10.59 6.52 7.93
C LEU A 153 -10.40 5.68 9.20
N ASP A 154 -10.65 6.27 10.37
CA ASP A 154 -10.49 5.60 11.67
C ASP A 154 -11.51 4.48 11.87
N GLU A 155 -12.62 4.50 11.13
CA GLU A 155 -13.65 3.46 11.11
C GLU A 155 -13.34 2.33 10.12
N MET A 156 -12.37 2.51 9.23
CA MET A 156 -11.93 1.47 8.29
C MET A 156 -10.87 0.57 8.93
N ARG A 157 -10.79 -0.68 8.51
CA ARG A 157 -9.70 -1.61 8.83
C ARG A 157 -9.31 -2.39 7.59
N PHE A 158 -8.08 -2.88 7.53
CA PHE A 158 -7.66 -3.83 6.49
C PHE A 158 -6.74 -4.92 7.04
N ASP A 159 -6.80 -6.10 6.43
CA ASP A 159 -6.05 -7.31 6.76
C ASP A 159 -5.42 -7.91 5.49
N PRO A 160 -4.21 -7.47 5.12
CA PRO A 160 -3.46 -7.97 3.98
C PRO A 160 -2.75 -9.29 4.28
N ARG A 161 -2.74 -10.18 3.28
CA ARG A 161 -2.19 -11.53 3.34
C ARG A 161 -1.39 -11.85 2.09
N TRP A 162 -0.32 -12.62 2.25
CA TRP A 162 0.46 -13.13 1.12
C TRP A 162 -0.34 -14.16 0.34
N ILE A 163 -0.31 -14.09 -0.99
CA ILE A 163 -0.92 -15.07 -1.90
C ILE A 163 0.14 -15.91 -2.64
N GLU A 164 1.40 -15.76 -2.27
CA GLU A 164 2.50 -16.60 -2.74
C GLU A 164 3.41 -17.00 -1.59
N THR A 165 4.15 -18.10 -1.79
CA THR A 165 5.27 -18.48 -0.93
C THR A 165 6.56 -17.92 -1.53
N ALA A 166 7.20 -16.99 -0.83
CA ALA A 166 8.51 -16.49 -1.23
C ALA A 166 9.63 -17.21 -0.48
N VAL A 167 10.71 -17.53 -1.21
CA VAL A 167 11.91 -18.13 -0.65
C VAL A 167 13.14 -17.33 -1.00
N VAL A 168 14.16 -17.38 -0.14
CA VAL A 168 15.45 -16.76 -0.40
C VAL A 168 16.10 -17.44 -1.62
N ARG A 169 16.28 -16.67 -2.70
CA ARG A 169 16.76 -17.21 -3.98
C ARG A 169 18.28 -17.39 -4.07
N ARG A 170 19.06 -16.67 -3.26
CA ARG A 170 20.54 -16.59 -3.36
C ARG A 170 21.21 -16.48 -1.99
N GLY A 171 22.50 -16.81 -1.93
CA GLY A 171 23.32 -16.69 -0.72
C GLY A 171 23.25 -17.91 0.20
N LYS A 172 23.84 -17.77 1.40
CA LYS A 172 23.98 -18.87 2.38
C LYS A 172 22.64 -19.42 2.90
N ASN A 173 21.58 -18.61 2.85
CA ASN A 173 20.25 -18.95 3.33
C ASN A 173 19.30 -19.38 2.20
N LYS A 174 19.84 -19.77 1.03
CA LYS A 174 19.03 -20.17 -0.12
C LYS A 174 18.07 -21.30 0.27
N GLY A 175 16.80 -21.14 -0.11
CA GLY A 175 15.74 -22.11 0.19
C GLY A 175 14.96 -21.82 1.47
N ASN A 176 15.44 -20.91 2.33
CA ASN A 176 14.66 -20.48 3.49
C ASN A 176 13.39 -19.76 3.03
N VAL A 177 12.26 -20.09 3.65
CA VAL A 177 10.98 -19.41 3.45
C VAL A 177 11.06 -18.00 4.04
N ILE A 178 10.65 -17.01 3.25
CA ILE A 178 10.52 -15.61 3.64
C ILE A 178 9.11 -15.37 4.19
N HIS A 179 8.11 -15.85 3.46
CA HIS A 179 6.72 -15.91 3.88
C HIS A 179 5.98 -17.04 3.14
N SER A 180 4.87 -17.46 3.70
CA SER A 180 3.96 -18.48 3.17
C SER A 180 2.62 -17.85 2.79
N VAL A 181 1.89 -18.51 1.89
CA VAL A 181 0.49 -18.14 1.57
C VAL A 181 -0.33 -18.07 2.86
N GLY A 182 -1.16 -17.03 3.00
CA GLY A 182 -2.04 -16.80 4.15
C GLY A 182 -1.37 -16.12 5.35
N GLU A 183 -0.03 -16.03 5.38
CA GLU A 183 0.65 -15.25 6.41
C GLU A 183 0.34 -13.75 6.28
N SER A 184 0.35 -13.04 7.41
CA SER A 184 0.16 -11.59 7.45
C SER A 184 1.20 -10.88 6.58
N ALA A 185 0.75 -9.92 5.78
CA ALA A 185 1.61 -9.13 4.89
C ALA A 185 1.60 -7.66 5.33
N PRO A 186 2.47 -7.23 6.27
CA PRO A 186 2.46 -5.86 6.77
C PRO A 186 2.49 -4.82 5.65
N ALA A 187 1.71 -3.75 5.80
CA ALA A 187 1.62 -2.70 4.80
C ALA A 187 3.02 -2.15 4.47
N CYS A 188 3.38 -2.09 3.19
CA CYS A 188 4.66 -1.53 2.78
C CYS A 188 4.73 -0.02 3.10
N PRO A 189 5.90 0.63 3.03
CA PRO A 189 6.02 2.07 3.30
C PRO A 189 5.09 2.96 2.45
N ASN A 190 4.83 2.57 1.19
CA ASN A 190 3.87 3.29 0.36
C ASN A 190 2.42 3.13 0.87
N CYS A 191 2.01 1.90 1.17
CA CYS A 191 0.70 1.61 1.79
C CYS A 191 0.57 2.30 3.15
N ASN A 192 1.65 2.38 3.93
CA ASN A 192 1.67 3.06 5.21
C ASN A 192 1.30 4.54 5.07
N GLY A 193 1.90 5.23 4.08
CA GLY A 193 1.62 6.63 3.79
C GLY A 193 0.21 6.87 3.23
N ILE A 194 -0.18 6.15 2.17
CA ILE A 194 -1.49 6.38 1.53
C ILE A 194 -2.67 5.99 2.44
N LEU A 195 -2.53 4.94 3.26
CA LEU A 195 -3.54 4.48 4.22
C LEU A 195 -3.32 5.08 5.62
N GLN A 196 -2.68 6.24 5.73
CA GLN A 196 -2.56 6.95 7.00
C GLN A 196 -3.96 7.27 7.55
N GLY A 197 -4.21 6.89 8.81
CA GLY A 197 -5.52 7.01 9.47
C GLY A 197 -6.39 5.76 9.40
N VAL A 198 -6.00 4.73 8.64
CA VAL A 198 -6.76 3.47 8.55
C VAL A 198 -6.03 2.38 9.35
N PRO A 199 -6.52 1.86 10.48
CA PRO A 199 -5.76 0.84 11.21
C PRO A 199 -5.61 -0.50 10.45
N SER A 200 -4.49 -1.19 10.68
CA SER A 200 -4.09 -2.44 9.99
C SER A 200 -4.10 -3.63 10.95
N TYR A 201 -4.67 -4.75 10.53
CA TYR A 201 -4.61 -6.04 11.24
C TYR A 201 -3.32 -6.84 10.97
N ALA A 202 -2.46 -6.39 10.04
CA ALA A 202 -1.19 -7.05 9.71
C ALA A 202 0.05 -6.23 10.12
N GLY A 203 -0.15 -5.04 10.69
CA GLY A 203 0.95 -4.10 10.96
C GLY A 203 1.41 -3.35 9.70
N ARG A 204 2.47 -2.57 9.84
CA ARG A 204 2.95 -1.62 8.82
C ARG A 204 4.47 -1.43 8.90
N HIS A 205 5.10 -1.16 7.76
CA HIS A 205 6.49 -0.74 7.69
C HIS A 205 6.59 0.76 7.42
N GLN A 206 7.52 1.43 8.10
CA GLN A 206 7.75 2.86 7.91
C GLN A 206 8.81 3.15 6.84
N TYR A 207 9.82 2.28 6.70
CA TYR A 207 11.00 2.53 5.87
C TYR A 207 11.24 1.45 4.81
N SER A 208 11.84 1.90 3.71
CA SER A 208 12.19 1.07 2.55
C SER A 208 13.21 -0.02 2.86
N ILE A 209 13.23 -1.08 2.05
CA ILE A 209 14.29 -2.10 2.11
C ILE A 209 15.63 -1.41 1.83
N GLY A 210 16.66 -1.75 2.61
CA GLY A 210 18.00 -1.15 2.50
C GLY A 210 18.20 0.04 3.42
N ASP A 211 17.13 0.63 3.96
CA ASP A 211 17.25 1.71 4.95
C ASP A 211 17.68 1.14 6.31
N TYR A 212 18.66 1.76 6.96
CA TYR A 212 19.18 1.31 8.24
C TYR A 212 18.10 1.32 9.34
N ARG A 213 17.16 2.28 9.28
CA ARG A 213 16.06 2.42 10.25
C ARG A 213 15.12 1.23 10.17
N ARG A 214 15.09 0.51 9.05
CA ARG A 214 14.27 -0.71 8.91
C ARG A 214 14.68 -1.83 9.87
N ARG A 215 15.92 -1.81 10.37
CA ARG A 215 16.45 -2.78 11.34
C ARG A 215 16.03 -2.49 12.78
N ASP A 216 15.53 -1.29 13.03
CA ASP A 216 15.00 -0.90 14.32
C ASP A 216 13.61 -1.51 14.51
N GLU A 217 13.31 -1.98 15.72
CA GLU A 217 11.96 -2.41 16.10
C GLU A 217 10.94 -1.29 15.87
N ALA A 218 11.39 -0.02 16.01
CA ALA A 218 10.57 1.15 15.74
C ALA A 218 10.06 1.24 14.28
N ASN A 219 10.69 0.58 13.30
CA ASN A 219 10.20 0.58 11.92
C ASN A 219 8.87 -0.17 11.74
N PHE A 220 8.61 -1.16 12.59
CA PHE A 220 7.41 -1.96 12.50
C PHE A 220 6.32 -1.38 13.39
N ILE A 221 5.26 -0.86 12.79
CA ILE A 221 4.05 -0.50 13.53
C ILE A 221 3.24 -1.79 13.69
N PRO A 222 2.96 -2.23 14.93
CA PRO A 222 2.28 -3.50 15.16
C PRO A 222 0.82 -3.47 14.68
N PRO A 223 0.23 -4.66 14.45
CA PRO A 223 -1.20 -4.79 14.21
C PRO A 223 -2.06 -4.11 15.28
N VAL A 224 -3.19 -3.55 14.84
CA VAL A 224 -4.23 -3.00 15.71
C VAL A 224 -5.32 -4.06 15.84
N MET A 225 -5.53 -4.61 17.04
CA MET A 225 -6.36 -5.81 17.25
C MET A 225 -7.79 -5.52 17.75
N ASP A 226 -8.13 -4.26 18.01
CA ASP A 226 -9.38 -3.77 18.60
C ASP A 226 -10.37 -3.14 17.61
#